data_AF-A0A7Y5E0R1-F1
#
_entry.id   AF-A0A7Y5E0R1-F1
#
_cell.length_a   1.000
_cell.length_b   1.000
_cell.length_c   1.000
_cell.angle_alpha   90.00
_cell.angle_beta   90.00
_cell.angle_gamma   90.00
#
_symmetry.space_group_name_H-M   'P 1'
#
loop_
_entity.id
_entity.type
_entity.pdbx_description
1 polymer ?
#
loop_
_entity_poly.entity_id
_entity_poly.type
_entity_poly.pdbx_seq_one_letter_code
_entity_poly.pdbx_strand_id
1 'polypeptide(L)'
;MALGASAALWLPGCGSDSAEPEVDTDDIVKGTADKFAMPKALRDYQDSHGWGRHHIEWHTVRQWDFLQKNYPDSIRWAKSQGWERAPIQEGAKGNGLEFLAMHRAMLRHLLGKFTAASYKPLFAGWTTPPTDVTDKDNPVLDKAAFNPNMAKAIARVSSDLDFATDDDFGLYLETRARPGTGNGYSTDVTAGVHNYLHNRFSNSKSPTNLGDPEVNMKNKLFWRCHGWIDARWTAFRAAKGLKETDPAYKEAIDRWTAHMNALGAAKGVSAAPREPRPDVFNNFWAKDEQP
;
A
#
# COMPACT_ATOMS: atom_id res chain seq x y z
N MET A 1 59.08 -43.97 27.42
CA MET A 1 57.65 -44.07 27.10
C MET A 1 56.99 -42.75 27.46
N ALA A 2 56.68 -41.94 26.45
CA ALA A 2 55.73 -40.83 26.54
C ALA A 2 55.26 -40.56 25.10
N LEU A 3 53.99 -40.91 24.83
CA LEU A 3 53.32 -40.74 23.55
C LEU A 3 52.78 -39.31 23.47
N GLY A 4 53.24 -38.53 22.50
CA GLY A 4 52.69 -37.22 22.15
C GLY A 4 51.53 -37.38 21.18
N ALA A 5 50.33 -36.97 21.59
CA ALA A 5 49.13 -36.95 20.76
C ALA A 5 49.07 -35.65 19.94
N SER A 6 49.05 -35.76 18.62
CA SER A 6 48.76 -34.65 17.71
C SER A 6 47.25 -34.44 17.61
N ALA A 7 46.78 -33.27 18.02
CA ALA A 7 45.40 -32.83 17.82
C ALA A 7 45.25 -32.22 16.42
N ALA A 8 44.37 -32.80 15.61
CA ALA A 8 43.97 -32.26 14.31
C ALA A 8 42.98 -31.10 14.51
N LEU A 9 43.34 -29.92 14.00
CA LEU A 9 42.47 -28.74 13.92
C LEU A 9 41.49 -28.93 12.75
N TRP A 10 40.21 -29.12 13.06
CA TRP A 10 39.11 -29.01 12.12
C TRP A 10 38.75 -27.53 11.95
N LEU A 11 38.84 -27.02 10.72
CA LEU A 11 38.27 -25.72 10.34
C LEU A 11 36.83 -25.94 9.85
N PRO A 12 35.82 -25.24 10.39
CA PRO A 12 34.47 -25.29 9.87
C PRO A 12 34.41 -24.59 8.51
N GLY A 13 33.94 -25.32 7.49
CA GLY A 13 33.69 -24.79 6.16
C GLY A 13 32.61 -23.71 6.19
N CYS A 14 32.95 -22.54 5.65
CA CYS A 14 31.97 -21.51 5.28
C CYS A 14 31.18 -22.00 4.07
N GLY A 15 30.08 -22.70 4.30
CA GLY A 15 29.09 -23.04 3.29
C GLY A 15 27.81 -22.26 3.57
N SER A 16 27.58 -21.18 2.83
CA SER A 16 26.23 -20.65 2.62
C SER A 16 26.18 -19.85 1.32
N ASP A 17 26.30 -20.55 0.19
CA ASP A 17 25.65 -20.10 -1.03
C ASP A 17 24.15 -20.27 -0.83
N SER A 18 23.52 -19.29 -0.19
CA SER A 18 22.07 -19.15 -0.23
C SER A 18 21.71 -18.71 -1.65
N ALA A 19 21.57 -19.69 -2.54
CA ALA A 19 20.96 -19.51 -3.85
C ALA A 19 19.69 -18.70 -3.67
N GLU A 20 19.60 -17.55 -4.35
CA GLU A 20 18.36 -16.80 -4.42
C GLU A 20 17.28 -17.77 -4.94
N PRO A 21 16.07 -17.77 -4.36
CA PRO A 21 15.02 -18.65 -4.83
C PRO A 21 14.80 -18.38 -6.32
N GLU A 22 15.13 -19.36 -7.16
CA GLU A 22 14.77 -19.32 -8.56
C GLU A 22 13.27 -19.03 -8.63
N VAL A 23 12.93 -17.99 -9.38
CA VAL A 23 11.53 -17.65 -9.62
C VAL A 23 10.92 -18.88 -10.25
N ASP A 24 10.01 -19.54 -9.52
CA ASP A 24 9.14 -20.52 -10.14
C ASP A 24 8.30 -19.77 -11.17
N THR A 25 8.79 -19.77 -12.41
CA THR A 25 8.14 -19.11 -13.53
C THR A 25 6.78 -19.75 -13.82
N ASP A 26 6.52 -20.98 -13.31
CA ASP A 26 5.21 -21.57 -13.35
C ASP A 26 4.19 -20.78 -12.51
N ASP A 27 4.55 -20.05 -11.47
CA ASP A 27 3.59 -19.20 -10.71
C ASP A 27 3.23 -17.91 -11.46
N ILE A 28 4.01 -17.50 -12.46
CA ILE A 28 3.69 -16.38 -13.36
C ILE A 28 2.82 -16.86 -14.54
N VAL A 29 2.89 -18.16 -14.88
CA VAL A 29 2.27 -18.76 -16.09
C VAL A 29 1.05 -19.63 -15.78
N LYS A 30 1.01 -20.34 -14.64
CA LYS A 30 -0.13 -21.14 -14.17
C LYS A 30 -1.05 -20.24 -13.37
N GLY A 31 -2.08 -19.74 -14.05
CA GLY A 31 -3.09 -18.85 -13.49
C GLY A 31 -3.58 -19.33 -12.13
N THR A 32 -3.28 -18.54 -11.10
CA THR A 32 -4.12 -18.53 -9.91
C THR A 32 -5.57 -18.32 -10.33
N ALA A 33 -6.52 -18.97 -9.65
CA ALA A 33 -7.96 -18.77 -9.91
C ALA A 33 -8.36 -17.28 -9.93
N ASP A 34 -7.60 -16.45 -9.23
CA ASP A 34 -7.60 -15.00 -9.36
C ASP A 34 -6.47 -14.51 -10.29
N LYS A 35 -6.80 -14.12 -11.54
CA LYS A 35 -5.83 -13.59 -12.52
C LYS A 35 -5.13 -12.30 -12.06
N PHE A 36 -5.70 -11.60 -11.08
CA PHE A 36 -5.15 -10.38 -10.51
C PHE A 36 -4.23 -10.63 -9.34
N ALA A 37 -4.08 -11.87 -8.85
CA ALA A 37 -3.15 -12.12 -7.76
C ALA A 37 -1.70 -11.85 -8.19
N MET A 38 -0.93 -11.18 -7.33
CA MET A 38 0.53 -11.01 -7.44
C MET A 38 1.23 -12.38 -7.39
N PRO A 39 2.44 -12.57 -7.94
CA PRO A 39 3.13 -13.88 -7.88
C PRO A 39 3.20 -14.45 -6.46
N LYS A 40 3.12 -15.78 -6.33
CA LYS A 40 3.02 -16.46 -5.03
C LYS A 40 4.16 -16.08 -4.08
N ALA A 41 5.40 -16.07 -4.57
CA ALA A 41 6.58 -15.71 -3.77
C ALA A 41 6.44 -14.33 -3.10
N LEU A 42 5.81 -13.36 -3.79
CA LEU A 42 5.57 -12.04 -3.23
C LEU A 42 4.45 -12.06 -2.18
N ARG A 43 3.38 -12.80 -2.43
CA ARG A 43 2.28 -12.95 -1.44
C ARG A 43 2.76 -13.67 -0.18
N ASP A 44 3.51 -14.76 -0.33
CA ASP A 44 4.11 -15.51 0.79
C ASP A 44 5.06 -14.61 1.59
N TYR A 45 5.83 -13.76 0.89
CA TYR A 45 6.66 -12.75 1.54
C TYR A 45 5.81 -11.77 2.34
N GLN A 46 4.78 -11.17 1.76
CA GLN A 46 3.89 -10.26 2.48
C GLN A 46 3.24 -10.93 3.71
N ASP A 47 2.81 -12.18 3.57
CA ASP A 47 2.16 -12.96 4.64
C ASP A 47 3.13 -13.27 5.77
N SER A 48 4.34 -13.74 5.46
CA SER A 48 5.36 -14.06 6.47
C SER A 48 5.86 -12.85 7.27
N HIS A 49 5.61 -11.63 6.78
CA HIS A 49 5.95 -10.38 7.44
C HIS A 49 4.72 -9.61 7.96
N GLY A 50 3.52 -10.19 7.89
CA GLY A 50 2.30 -9.59 8.42
C GLY A 50 1.89 -8.27 7.75
N TRP A 51 2.29 -8.04 6.49
CA TRP A 51 2.07 -6.77 5.80
C TRP A 51 0.59 -6.42 5.72
N GLY A 52 -0.27 -7.38 5.34
CA GLY A 52 -1.71 -7.17 5.24
C GLY A 52 -2.29 -6.53 6.50
N ARG A 53 -1.97 -7.11 7.65
CA ARG A 53 -2.42 -6.63 8.94
C ARG A 53 -1.86 -5.25 9.28
N HIS A 54 -0.57 -5.04 9.01
CA HIS A 54 0.03 -3.74 9.25
C HIS A 54 -0.58 -2.64 8.36
N HIS A 55 -0.93 -2.97 7.12
CA HIS A 55 -1.54 -2.03 6.18
C HIS A 55 -2.94 -1.60 6.64
N ILE A 56 -3.80 -2.55 7.05
CA ILE A 56 -5.09 -2.19 7.64
C ILE A 56 -4.93 -1.43 8.96
N GLU A 57 -3.95 -1.77 9.81
CA GLU A 57 -3.64 -1.02 11.02
C GLU A 57 -3.33 0.44 10.70
N TRP A 58 -2.38 0.69 9.79
CA TRP A 58 -1.93 2.03 9.39
C TRP A 58 -3.10 2.93 8.98
N HIS A 59 -4.00 2.39 8.16
CA HIS A 59 -5.20 3.09 7.72
C HIS A 59 -6.20 3.30 8.86
N THR A 60 -6.46 2.26 9.65
CA THR A 60 -7.42 2.31 10.77
C THR A 60 -7.04 3.37 11.81
N VAL A 61 -5.75 3.43 12.20
CA VAL A 61 -5.29 4.36 13.24
C VAL A 61 -5.33 5.82 12.79
N ARG A 62 -5.32 6.08 11.48
CA ARG A 62 -5.44 7.42 10.89
C ARG A 62 -6.88 7.83 10.64
N GLN A 63 -7.79 6.88 10.48
CA GLN A 63 -9.22 7.15 10.39
C GLN A 63 -9.93 7.11 11.75
N TRP A 64 -9.17 7.08 12.85
CA TRP A 64 -9.68 6.80 14.18
C TRP A 64 -10.84 7.71 14.60
N ASP A 65 -10.71 9.02 14.39
CA ASP A 65 -11.76 9.97 14.82
C ASP A 65 -13.07 9.78 14.03
N PHE A 66 -12.94 9.51 12.73
CA PHE A 66 -14.08 9.20 11.87
C PHE A 66 -14.74 7.87 12.29
N LEU A 67 -13.94 6.82 12.51
CA LEU A 67 -14.42 5.52 12.93
C LEU A 67 -15.05 5.58 14.32
N GLN A 68 -14.48 6.34 15.25
CA GLN A 68 -15.04 6.50 16.60
C GLN A 68 -16.43 7.12 16.57
N LYS A 69 -16.65 8.10 15.67
CA LYS A 69 -17.94 8.77 15.52
C LYS A 69 -18.98 7.89 14.83
N ASN A 70 -18.60 7.20 13.75
CA ASN A 70 -19.56 6.58 12.83
C ASN A 70 -19.62 5.04 12.95
N TYR A 71 -18.57 4.41 13.46
CA TYR A 71 -18.39 2.96 13.53
C TYR A 71 -17.71 2.56 14.86
N PRO A 72 -18.34 2.81 16.02
CA PRO A 72 -17.71 2.58 17.33
C PRO A 72 -17.26 1.12 17.55
N ASP A 73 -17.91 0.17 16.89
CA ASP A 73 -17.56 -1.25 16.91
C ASP A 73 -16.18 -1.51 16.29
N SER A 74 -15.84 -0.77 15.22
CA SER A 74 -14.52 -0.81 14.59
C SER A 74 -13.42 -0.33 15.52
N ILE A 75 -13.69 0.70 16.33
CA ILE A 75 -12.75 1.17 17.34
C ILE A 75 -12.59 0.17 18.48
N ARG A 76 -13.68 -0.49 18.92
CA ARG A 76 -13.55 -1.56 19.93
C ARG A 76 -12.68 -2.70 19.42
N TRP A 77 -12.90 -3.12 18.18
CA TRP A 77 -12.07 -4.14 17.54
C TRP A 77 -10.62 -3.68 17.37
N ALA A 78 -10.36 -2.46 16.88
CA ALA A 78 -9.01 -1.92 16.75
C ALA A 78 -8.27 -1.90 18.10
N LYS A 79 -8.94 -1.48 19.17
CA LYS A 79 -8.41 -1.53 20.54
C LYS A 79 -8.14 -2.97 21.00
N SER A 80 -8.99 -3.95 20.65
CA SER A 80 -8.73 -5.36 20.97
C SER A 80 -7.54 -5.93 20.21
N GLN A 81 -7.12 -5.30 19.09
CA GLN A 81 -5.88 -5.62 18.40
C GLN A 81 -4.63 -4.94 19.02
N GLY A 82 -4.81 -4.08 20.03
CA GLY A 82 -3.75 -3.26 20.62
C GLY A 82 -3.41 -2.00 19.80
N TRP A 83 -4.26 -1.61 18.86
CA TRP A 83 -4.03 -0.43 18.04
C TRP A 83 -4.48 0.85 18.73
N GLU A 84 -3.76 1.94 18.45
CA GLU A 84 -3.98 3.24 19.05
C GLU A 84 -4.11 4.32 17.98
N ARG A 85 -4.87 5.36 18.28
CA ARG A 85 -5.04 6.53 17.42
C ARG A 85 -3.69 7.13 17.01
N ALA A 86 -3.46 7.31 15.71
CA ALA A 86 -2.28 7.99 15.21
C ALA A 86 -2.27 9.49 15.59
N PRO A 87 -1.10 10.11 15.82
CA PRO A 87 -1.00 11.54 16.11
C PRO A 87 -1.59 12.42 15.00
N ILE A 88 -1.32 12.04 13.74
CA ILE A 88 -1.85 12.68 12.53
C ILE A 88 -3.01 11.83 12.01
N GLN A 89 -4.18 12.43 11.82
CA GLN A 89 -5.36 11.76 11.27
C GLN A 89 -5.48 11.98 9.76
N GLU A 90 -6.24 11.10 9.11
CA GLU A 90 -6.57 11.17 7.68
C GLU A 90 -7.12 12.57 7.33
N GLY A 91 -6.55 13.20 6.32
CA GLY A 91 -6.94 14.52 5.87
C GLY A 91 -6.30 15.70 6.62
N ALA A 92 -5.61 15.45 7.74
CA ALA A 92 -4.93 16.50 8.50
C ALA A 92 -3.61 16.92 7.82
N LYS A 93 -3.11 18.12 8.14
CA LYS A 93 -1.81 18.59 7.66
C LYS A 93 -0.70 17.59 8.01
N GLY A 94 0.12 17.25 7.03
CA GLY A 94 1.21 16.28 7.10
C GLY A 94 0.81 14.85 6.73
N ASN A 95 -0.48 14.51 6.73
CA ASN A 95 -0.94 13.16 6.40
C ASN A 95 -0.69 12.79 4.94
N GLY A 96 -0.84 13.73 4.01
CA GLY A 96 -0.62 13.47 2.58
C GLY A 96 0.82 13.06 2.29
N LEU A 97 1.80 13.71 2.94
CA LEU A 97 3.20 13.30 2.82
C LEU A 97 3.43 11.91 3.44
N GLU A 98 2.79 11.59 4.58
CA GLU A 98 2.90 10.25 5.18
C GLU A 98 2.30 9.17 4.28
N PHE A 99 1.15 9.44 3.65
CA PHE A 99 0.53 8.56 2.67
C PHE A 99 1.48 8.27 1.51
N LEU A 100 2.04 9.32 0.90
CA LEU A 100 2.97 9.16 -0.22
C LEU A 100 4.24 8.39 0.19
N ALA A 101 4.84 8.76 1.31
CA ALA A 101 6.09 8.18 1.77
C ALA A 101 5.95 6.71 2.21
N MET A 102 4.84 6.34 2.86
CA MET A 102 4.58 4.97 3.28
C MET A 102 4.47 4.04 2.06
N HIS A 103 3.64 4.40 1.07
CA HIS A 103 3.48 3.59 -0.14
C HIS A 103 4.74 3.55 -1.01
N ARG A 104 5.50 4.66 -1.10
CA ARG A 104 6.83 4.66 -1.76
C ARG A 104 7.81 3.74 -1.06
N ALA A 105 7.84 3.73 0.27
CA ALA A 105 8.71 2.83 1.03
C ALA A 105 8.36 1.35 0.79
N MET A 106 7.07 1.00 0.72
CA MET A 106 6.64 -0.36 0.36
C MET A 106 7.12 -0.77 -1.03
N LEU A 107 6.93 0.10 -2.05
CA LEU A 107 7.39 -0.14 -3.42
C LEU A 107 8.91 -0.35 -3.47
N ARG A 108 9.68 0.55 -2.84
CA ARG A 108 11.15 0.47 -2.78
C ARG A 108 11.62 -0.80 -2.08
N HIS A 109 10.96 -1.18 -0.98
CA HIS A 109 11.29 -2.39 -0.24
C HIS A 109 11.09 -3.63 -1.11
N LEU A 110 9.94 -3.77 -1.79
CA LEU A 110 9.68 -4.91 -2.67
C LEU A 110 10.60 -4.94 -3.89
N LEU A 111 10.88 -3.79 -4.52
CA LEU A 111 11.82 -3.71 -5.65
C LEU A 111 13.27 -4.06 -5.24
N GLY A 112 13.66 -3.73 -4.01
CA GLY A 112 14.95 -4.13 -3.45
C GLY A 112 15.00 -5.62 -3.09
N LYS A 113 13.87 -6.22 -2.69
CA LYS A 113 13.77 -7.63 -2.32
C LYS A 113 13.64 -8.56 -3.53
N PHE A 114 12.90 -8.15 -4.54
CA PHE A 114 12.57 -8.93 -5.74
C PHE A 114 13.24 -8.31 -6.96
N THR A 115 14.56 -8.53 -7.08
CA THR A 115 15.43 -7.85 -8.05
C THR A 115 15.33 -8.39 -9.47
N ALA A 116 14.82 -9.61 -9.65
CA ALA A 116 14.66 -10.23 -10.96
C ALA A 116 13.80 -9.37 -11.89
N ALA A 117 14.24 -9.24 -13.15
CA ALA A 117 13.65 -8.31 -14.12
C ALA A 117 12.15 -8.53 -14.35
N SER A 118 11.65 -9.75 -14.14
CA SER A 118 10.23 -10.12 -14.27
C SER A 118 9.32 -9.47 -13.22
N TYR A 119 9.84 -9.05 -12.06
CA TYR A 119 9.02 -8.38 -11.03
C TYR A 119 8.83 -6.88 -11.29
N LYS A 120 9.79 -6.21 -11.95
CA LYS A 120 9.74 -4.74 -12.14
C LYS A 120 8.45 -4.26 -12.83
N PRO A 121 7.96 -4.90 -13.90
CA PRO A 121 6.71 -4.49 -14.55
C PRO A 121 5.47 -4.55 -13.66
N LEU A 122 5.47 -5.34 -12.57
CA LEU A 122 4.34 -5.44 -11.64
C LEU A 122 4.14 -4.14 -10.85
N PHE A 123 5.19 -3.34 -10.70
CA PHE A 123 5.22 -2.11 -9.90
C PHE A 123 5.31 -0.83 -10.74
N ALA A 124 5.38 -0.94 -12.06
CA ALA A 124 5.56 0.20 -12.96
C ALA A 124 4.39 1.21 -12.92
N GLY A 125 3.24 0.78 -12.38
CA GLY A 125 2.05 1.62 -12.33
C GLY A 125 1.27 1.64 -13.65
N TRP A 126 0.08 2.24 -13.62
CA TRP A 126 -0.53 2.74 -14.84
C TRP A 126 0.16 4.03 -15.30
N THR A 127 0.24 4.28 -16.62
CA THR A 127 0.55 5.62 -17.11
C THR A 127 -0.59 6.59 -16.77
N THR A 128 -1.83 6.14 -16.99
CA THR A 128 -3.08 6.78 -16.56
C THR A 128 -4.05 5.66 -16.17
N PRO A 129 -4.74 5.76 -15.02
CA PRO A 129 -5.77 4.81 -14.63
C PRO A 129 -6.80 4.58 -15.75
N PRO A 130 -7.13 3.31 -16.05
CA PRO A 130 -8.09 2.99 -17.11
C PRO A 130 -9.50 3.43 -16.69
N THR A 131 -10.18 4.13 -17.59
CA THR A 131 -11.58 4.56 -17.42
C THR A 131 -12.54 3.81 -18.33
N ASP A 132 -12.03 2.97 -19.23
CA ASP A 132 -12.85 2.08 -20.05
C ASP A 132 -13.40 0.94 -19.18
N VAL A 133 -14.71 0.97 -18.95
CA VAL A 133 -15.43 0.01 -18.11
C VAL A 133 -15.53 -1.38 -18.74
N THR A 134 -15.14 -1.51 -20.00
CA THR A 134 -15.07 -2.75 -20.76
C THR A 134 -13.66 -3.35 -20.84
N ASP A 135 -12.67 -2.68 -20.25
CA ASP A 135 -11.29 -3.16 -20.18
C ASP A 135 -11.21 -4.52 -19.45
N LYS A 136 -10.78 -5.54 -20.19
CA LYS A 136 -10.68 -6.92 -19.68
C LYS A 136 -9.52 -7.11 -18.71
N ASP A 137 -8.50 -6.26 -18.80
CA ASP A 137 -7.29 -6.27 -17.98
C ASP A 137 -7.43 -5.43 -16.71
N ASN A 138 -8.47 -4.59 -16.64
CA ASN A 138 -8.82 -3.79 -15.47
C ASN A 138 -10.36 -3.74 -15.32
N PRO A 139 -11.01 -4.89 -15.03
CA PRO A 139 -12.45 -5.01 -15.08
C PRO A 139 -13.09 -4.24 -13.94
N VAL A 140 -14.18 -3.55 -14.28
CA VAL A 140 -15.09 -3.00 -13.29
C VAL A 140 -16.36 -3.84 -13.25
N LEU A 141 -16.71 -4.35 -12.06
CA LEU A 141 -17.77 -5.34 -11.90
C LEU A 141 -19.16 -4.88 -12.36
N ASP A 142 -19.56 -3.66 -11.99
CA ASP A 142 -20.88 -3.12 -12.31
C ASP A 142 -20.98 -2.55 -13.73
N LYS A 143 -19.84 -2.37 -14.42
CA LYS A 143 -19.70 -1.69 -15.71
C LYS A 143 -20.33 -0.29 -15.76
N ALA A 144 -20.65 0.32 -14.63
CA ALA A 144 -21.23 1.67 -14.56
C ALA A 144 -20.21 2.69 -15.09
N ALA A 145 -20.62 3.86 -15.56
CA ALA A 145 -19.65 4.88 -15.97
C ALA A 145 -18.80 5.36 -14.76
N PHE A 146 -17.57 5.81 -15.01
CA PHE A 146 -16.78 6.45 -13.97
C PHE A 146 -17.44 7.76 -13.49
N ASN A 147 -17.32 8.05 -12.19
CA ASN A 147 -17.75 9.34 -11.65
C ASN A 147 -17.03 10.49 -12.40
N PRO A 148 -17.77 11.48 -12.96
CA PRO A 148 -17.16 12.54 -13.76
C PRO A 148 -16.11 13.38 -13.01
N ASN A 149 -16.26 13.59 -11.71
CA ASN A 149 -15.27 14.31 -10.91
C ASN A 149 -14.00 13.49 -10.72
N MET A 150 -14.11 12.18 -10.58
CA MET A 150 -12.95 11.29 -10.47
C MET A 150 -12.24 11.10 -11.81
N ALA A 151 -12.98 11.10 -12.93
CA ALA A 151 -12.37 11.15 -14.26
C ALA A 151 -11.57 12.45 -14.46
N LYS A 152 -12.10 13.61 -14.01
CA LYS A 152 -11.35 14.88 -13.99
C LYS A 152 -10.14 14.80 -13.06
N ALA A 153 -10.27 14.15 -11.90
CA ALA A 153 -9.17 13.99 -10.95
C ALA A 153 -8.02 13.18 -11.55
N ILE A 154 -8.33 12.07 -12.23
CA ILE A 154 -7.36 11.26 -12.97
C ILE A 154 -6.65 12.13 -14.02
N ALA A 155 -7.40 12.88 -14.82
CA ALA A 155 -6.83 13.76 -15.85
C ALA A 155 -5.90 14.83 -15.26
N ARG A 156 -6.33 15.48 -14.16
CA ARG A 156 -5.51 16.48 -13.44
C ARG A 156 -4.21 15.86 -12.98
N VAL A 157 -4.25 14.76 -12.23
CA VAL A 157 -3.03 14.10 -11.72
C VAL A 157 -2.11 13.62 -12.84
N SER A 158 -2.64 13.25 -14.00
CA SER A 158 -1.83 12.83 -15.14
C SER A 158 -1.15 13.98 -15.89
N SER A 159 -1.69 15.21 -15.84
CA SER A 159 -1.28 16.30 -16.75
C SER A 159 -0.99 17.66 -16.08
N ASP A 160 -1.61 17.94 -14.94
CA ASP A 160 -1.55 19.19 -14.19
C ASP A 160 -1.13 18.90 -12.74
N LEU A 161 0.17 19.09 -12.49
CA LEU A 161 0.81 18.85 -11.21
C LEU A 161 1.00 20.16 -10.41
N ASP A 162 0.07 21.11 -10.54
CA ASP A 162 0.13 22.34 -9.77
C ASP A 162 -0.42 22.18 -8.34
N PHE A 163 0.46 21.66 -7.47
CA PHE A 163 0.25 21.59 -6.03
C PHE A 163 1.32 22.43 -5.32
N ALA A 164 1.01 22.95 -4.13
CA ALA A 164 1.95 23.80 -3.40
C ALA A 164 3.03 22.96 -2.68
N THR A 165 2.66 21.82 -2.11
CA THR A 165 3.57 20.93 -1.35
C THR A 165 3.31 19.45 -1.65
N ASP A 166 4.24 18.57 -1.24
CA ASP A 166 4.01 17.12 -1.27
C ASP A 166 2.77 16.71 -0.46
N ASP A 167 2.53 17.40 0.66
CA ASP A 167 1.37 17.15 1.51
C ASP A 167 0.06 17.49 0.79
N ASP A 168 0.00 18.63 0.10
CA ASP A 168 -1.18 19.01 -0.69
C ASP A 168 -1.45 18.02 -1.83
N PHE A 169 -0.40 17.56 -2.51
CA PHE A 169 -0.50 16.53 -3.55
C PHE A 169 -1.04 15.21 -2.96
N GLY A 170 -0.47 14.76 -1.84
CA GLY A 170 -0.89 13.53 -1.16
C GLY A 170 -2.32 13.61 -0.65
N LEU A 171 -2.68 14.71 0.02
CA LEU A 171 -4.04 14.95 0.54
C LEU A 171 -5.08 15.06 -0.56
N TYR A 172 -4.72 15.59 -1.73
CA TYR A 172 -5.60 15.60 -2.89
C TYR A 172 -5.86 14.18 -3.41
N LEU A 173 -4.83 13.34 -3.48
CA LEU A 173 -4.94 11.97 -3.95
C LEU A 173 -5.71 11.07 -2.98
N GLU A 174 -5.30 11.07 -1.71
CA GLU A 174 -5.72 10.10 -0.69
C GLU A 174 -7.21 10.22 -0.38
N THR A 175 -7.67 11.41 0.03
CA THR A 175 -8.95 11.55 0.73
C THR A 175 -9.60 12.92 0.54
N ARG A 176 -10.94 12.96 0.63
CA ARG A 176 -11.69 14.22 0.78
C ARG A 176 -11.74 14.68 2.24
N ALA A 177 -11.42 13.84 3.22
CA ALA A 177 -11.49 14.21 4.63
C ALA A 177 -10.59 15.42 4.92
N ARG A 178 -11.08 16.37 5.71
CA ARG A 178 -10.35 17.56 6.17
C ARG A 178 -10.75 17.83 7.63
N PRO A 179 -10.22 17.07 8.60
CA PRO A 179 -10.54 17.27 10.00
C PRO A 179 -10.24 18.72 10.41
N GLY A 180 -11.16 19.32 11.17
CA GLY A 180 -11.06 20.71 11.61
C GLY A 180 -11.57 21.76 10.61
N THR A 181 -12.00 21.38 9.40
CA THR A 181 -12.76 22.29 8.50
C THR A 181 -14.26 22.13 8.73
N GLY A 182 -15.06 23.14 8.34
CA GLY A 182 -16.48 23.28 8.70
C GLY A 182 -17.30 21.99 8.60
N ASN A 183 -17.36 21.36 7.42
CA ASN A 183 -18.07 20.08 7.22
C ASN A 183 -17.17 18.84 7.39
N GLY A 184 -15.88 19.02 7.68
CA GLY A 184 -14.90 17.93 7.78
C GLY A 184 -14.42 17.38 6.43
N TYR A 185 -14.71 18.05 5.31
CA TYR A 185 -14.33 17.62 3.96
C TYR A 185 -13.72 18.75 3.12
N SER A 186 -12.98 18.37 2.09
CA SER A 186 -12.48 19.27 1.04
C SER A 186 -13.64 19.78 0.19
N THR A 187 -13.60 21.08 -0.13
CA THR A 187 -14.51 21.69 -1.12
C THR A 187 -14.13 21.29 -2.54
N ASP A 188 -12.90 20.79 -2.76
CA ASP A 188 -12.51 20.19 -4.04
C ASP A 188 -13.12 18.78 -4.15
N VAL A 189 -14.18 18.68 -4.94
CA VAL A 189 -14.90 17.43 -5.23
C VAL A 189 -14.10 16.45 -6.10
N THR A 190 -12.91 16.84 -6.55
CA THR A 190 -11.99 15.97 -7.32
C THR A 190 -10.91 15.35 -6.44
N ALA A 191 -10.83 15.68 -5.14
CA ALA A 191 -9.95 14.98 -4.20
C ALA A 191 -10.46 13.56 -3.86
N GLY A 192 -9.57 12.68 -3.41
CA GLY A 192 -9.89 11.32 -2.98
C GLY A 192 -9.92 10.27 -4.11
N VAL A 193 -9.23 10.54 -5.22
CA VAL A 193 -9.17 9.61 -6.36
C VAL A 193 -8.55 8.25 -6.00
N HIS A 194 -7.66 8.18 -5.00
CA HIS A 194 -7.12 6.93 -4.47
C HIS A 194 -8.22 6.01 -3.94
N ASN A 195 -9.01 6.51 -2.97
CA ASN A 195 -10.08 5.74 -2.34
C ASN A 195 -11.13 5.31 -3.37
N TYR A 196 -11.46 6.20 -4.31
CA TYR A 196 -12.34 5.88 -5.43
C TYR A 196 -11.79 4.73 -6.31
N LEU A 197 -10.51 4.76 -6.71
CA LEU A 197 -9.94 3.70 -7.56
C LEU A 197 -9.94 2.34 -6.85
N HIS A 198 -9.69 2.31 -5.53
CA HIS A 198 -9.79 1.08 -4.74
C HIS A 198 -11.19 0.47 -4.76
N ASN A 199 -12.23 1.27 -4.53
CA ASN A 199 -13.62 0.81 -4.61
C ASN A 199 -14.01 0.42 -6.02
N ARG A 200 -13.60 1.23 -7.00
CA ARG A 200 -14.01 1.08 -8.39
C ARG A 200 -13.59 -0.26 -8.98
N PHE A 201 -12.40 -0.72 -8.62
CA PHE A 201 -11.87 -2.01 -9.03
C PHE A 201 -12.03 -3.11 -7.97
N SER A 202 -12.80 -2.85 -6.90
CA SER A 202 -13.05 -3.82 -5.85
C SER A 202 -13.91 -4.99 -6.34
N ASN A 203 -13.69 -6.15 -5.72
CA ASN A 203 -14.51 -7.34 -5.92
C ASN A 203 -14.57 -8.10 -4.61
N SER A 204 -15.68 -7.99 -3.89
CA SER A 204 -15.87 -8.65 -2.59
C SER A 204 -15.84 -10.18 -2.65
N LYS A 205 -15.94 -10.77 -3.86
CA LYS A 205 -15.78 -12.22 -4.07
C LYS A 205 -14.35 -12.64 -4.38
N SER A 206 -13.43 -11.70 -4.61
CA SER A 206 -12.01 -11.99 -4.83
C SER A 206 -11.29 -12.16 -3.49
N PRO A 207 -10.40 -13.17 -3.35
CA PRO A 207 -9.55 -13.32 -2.18
C PRO A 207 -8.49 -12.21 -2.06
N THR A 208 -8.31 -11.39 -3.10
CA THR A 208 -7.43 -10.23 -3.14
C THR A 208 -8.23 -8.94 -3.40
N ASN A 209 -9.40 -8.82 -2.78
CA ASN A 209 -10.29 -7.67 -2.92
C ASN A 209 -9.56 -6.34 -2.70
N LEU A 210 -9.61 -5.43 -3.69
CA LEU A 210 -8.97 -4.10 -3.57
C LEU A 210 -9.57 -3.20 -2.51
N GLY A 211 -10.87 -3.39 -2.21
CA GLY A 211 -11.59 -2.63 -1.18
C GLY A 211 -11.22 -3.02 0.26
N ASP A 212 -10.41 -4.06 0.44
CA ASP A 212 -9.98 -4.58 1.73
C ASP A 212 -8.46 -4.35 1.93
N PRO A 213 -8.06 -3.39 2.78
CA PRO A 213 -6.65 -3.10 3.05
C PRO A 213 -5.82 -4.28 3.54
N GLU A 214 -6.44 -5.31 4.14
CA GLU A 214 -5.69 -6.46 4.65
C GLU A 214 -5.20 -7.38 3.53
N VAL A 215 -5.90 -7.41 2.39
CA VAL A 215 -5.58 -8.33 1.28
C VAL A 215 -5.29 -7.63 -0.04
N ASN A 216 -5.60 -6.34 -0.19
CA ASN A 216 -5.49 -5.65 -1.47
C ASN A 216 -4.06 -5.61 -2.04
N MET A 217 -3.02 -5.60 -1.20
CA MET A 217 -1.62 -5.68 -1.63
C MET A 217 -1.26 -6.99 -2.35
N LYS A 218 -2.10 -8.01 -2.26
CA LYS A 218 -1.95 -9.27 -3.01
C LYS A 218 -2.52 -9.16 -4.42
N ASN A 219 -3.14 -8.04 -4.78
CA ASN A 219 -3.74 -7.76 -6.07
C ASN A 219 -2.80 -6.89 -6.94
N LYS A 220 -2.62 -7.23 -8.21
CA LYS A 220 -1.80 -6.48 -9.18
C LYS A 220 -2.31 -5.05 -9.39
N LEU A 221 -3.63 -4.83 -9.32
CA LEU A 221 -4.22 -3.51 -9.53
C LEU A 221 -3.88 -2.53 -8.40
N PHE A 222 -3.63 -3.03 -7.18
CA PHE A 222 -3.09 -2.23 -6.07
C PHE A 222 -1.76 -1.60 -6.49
N TRP A 223 -0.82 -2.43 -6.94
CA TRP A 223 0.51 -1.97 -7.35
C TRP A 223 0.49 -1.12 -8.62
N ARG A 224 -0.47 -1.35 -9.53
CA ARG A 224 -0.68 -0.45 -10.67
C ARG A 224 -1.18 0.94 -10.24
N CYS A 225 -2.09 1.00 -9.26
CA CYS A 225 -2.57 2.27 -8.70
C CYS A 225 -1.43 3.01 -7.98
N HIS A 226 -0.74 2.33 -7.05
CA HIS A 226 0.32 2.97 -6.26
C HIS A 226 1.57 3.29 -7.08
N GLY A 227 1.93 2.49 -8.09
CA GLY A 227 2.99 2.83 -9.03
C GLY A 227 2.68 4.07 -9.86
N TRP A 228 1.40 4.26 -10.27
CA TRP A 228 0.96 5.49 -10.94
C TRP A 228 1.10 6.70 -10.01
N ILE A 229 0.57 6.61 -8.78
CA ILE A 229 0.70 7.66 -7.77
C ILE A 229 2.18 8.02 -7.53
N ASP A 230 3.03 7.01 -7.38
CA ASP A 230 4.47 7.19 -7.15
C ASP A 230 5.17 7.89 -8.32
N ALA A 231 4.87 7.48 -9.55
CA ALA A 231 5.41 8.09 -10.75
C ALA A 231 4.92 9.54 -10.94
N ARG A 232 3.70 9.87 -10.51
CA ARG A 232 3.15 11.24 -10.53
C ARG A 232 3.74 12.11 -9.43
N TRP A 233 3.96 11.55 -8.25
CA TRP A 233 4.67 12.25 -7.19
C TRP A 233 6.11 12.61 -7.60
N THR A 234 6.82 11.66 -8.23
CA THR A 234 8.16 11.90 -8.77
C THR A 234 8.18 13.03 -9.80
N ALA A 235 7.23 13.03 -10.74
CA ALA A 235 7.14 14.09 -11.74
C ALA A 235 6.75 15.45 -11.14
N PHE A 236 5.87 15.46 -10.13
CA PHE A 236 5.49 16.66 -9.40
C PHE A 236 6.72 17.31 -8.75
N ARG A 237 7.51 16.51 -8.01
CA ARG A 237 8.73 16.97 -7.37
C ARG A 237 9.74 17.51 -8.39
N ALA A 238 9.95 16.79 -9.48
CA ALA A 238 10.83 17.23 -10.56
C ALA A 238 10.38 18.56 -11.18
N ALA A 239 9.09 18.73 -11.46
CA ALA A 239 8.54 19.96 -12.03
C ALA A 239 8.67 21.18 -11.09
N LYS A 240 8.62 20.94 -9.77
CA LYS A 240 8.81 21.99 -8.74
C LYS A 240 10.29 22.18 -8.35
N GLY A 241 11.22 21.44 -8.95
CA GLY A 241 12.65 21.50 -8.60
C GLY A 241 12.97 20.98 -7.19
N LEU A 242 12.06 20.20 -6.60
CA LEU A 242 12.22 19.57 -5.29
C LEU A 242 13.17 18.37 -5.40
N LYS A 243 14.00 18.14 -4.37
CA LYS A 243 15.09 17.15 -4.41
C LYS A 243 14.87 16.03 -3.40
N GLU A 244 15.40 14.84 -3.66
CA GLU A 244 15.35 13.75 -2.67
C GLU A 244 16.11 14.07 -1.37
N THR A 245 16.96 15.08 -1.38
CA THR A 245 17.68 15.57 -0.21
C THR A 245 16.89 16.58 0.61
N ASP A 246 15.68 16.97 0.18
CA ASP A 246 14.84 17.89 0.96
C ASP A 246 14.53 17.25 2.32
N PRO A 247 14.73 17.96 3.45
CA PRO A 247 14.67 17.35 4.78
C PRO A 247 13.35 16.63 5.07
N ALA A 248 12.21 17.26 4.77
CA ALA A 248 10.90 16.66 5.04
C ALA A 248 10.64 15.39 4.22
N TYR A 249 11.03 15.38 2.94
CA TYR A 249 10.93 14.20 2.08
C TYR A 249 11.82 13.08 2.59
N LYS A 250 13.10 13.38 2.85
CA LYS A 250 14.07 12.39 3.30
C LYS A 250 13.66 11.78 4.63
N GLU A 251 13.24 12.61 5.59
CA GLU A 251 12.79 12.14 6.90
C GLU A 251 11.58 11.21 6.78
N ALA A 252 10.57 11.58 5.97
CA ALA A 252 9.39 10.75 5.77
C ALA A 252 9.74 9.41 5.11
N ILE A 253 10.59 9.41 4.08
CA ILE A 253 11.02 8.18 3.39
C ILE A 253 11.88 7.30 4.29
N ASP A 254 12.84 7.87 5.01
CA ASP A 254 13.71 7.12 5.91
C ASP A 254 12.89 6.46 7.03
N ARG A 255 11.95 7.21 7.62
CA ARG A 255 11.04 6.71 8.66
C ARG A 255 10.26 5.49 8.17
N TRP A 256 9.60 5.59 7.02
CA TRP A 256 8.81 4.49 6.50
C TRP A 256 9.65 3.34 5.96
N THR A 257 10.85 3.62 5.42
CA THR A 257 11.80 2.57 5.03
C THR A 257 12.28 1.78 6.24
N ALA A 258 12.67 2.46 7.32
CA ALA A 258 13.06 1.82 8.57
C ALA A 258 11.90 0.99 9.14
N HIS A 259 10.68 1.52 9.08
CA HIS A 259 9.48 0.81 9.50
C HIS A 259 9.23 -0.47 8.69
N MET A 260 9.26 -0.41 7.36
CA MET A 260 9.10 -1.59 6.50
C MET A 260 10.20 -2.63 6.73
N ASN A 261 11.44 -2.19 6.97
CA ASN A 261 12.55 -3.08 7.29
C ASN A 261 12.37 -3.76 8.65
N ALA A 262 11.81 -3.06 9.64
CA ALA A 262 11.50 -3.62 10.95
C ALA A 262 10.42 -4.71 10.87
N LEU A 263 9.38 -4.49 10.06
CA LEU A 263 8.39 -5.54 9.74
C LEU A 263 9.04 -6.73 9.03
N GLY A 264 10.00 -6.46 8.14
CA GLY A 264 10.87 -7.44 7.48
C GLY A 264 11.68 -8.32 8.45
N ALA A 265 12.12 -7.75 9.56
CA ALA A 265 12.94 -8.45 10.56
C ALA A 265 12.11 -9.25 11.57
N ALA A 266 10.86 -8.83 11.83
CA ALA A 266 9.95 -9.48 12.76
C ALA A 266 9.36 -10.77 12.16
N LYS A 267 10.18 -11.81 11.95
CA LYS A 267 9.70 -13.13 11.56
C LYS A 267 8.84 -13.74 12.69
N GLY A 268 7.70 -14.33 12.32
CA GLY A 268 7.08 -15.38 13.13
C GLY A 268 6.14 -14.91 14.25
N VAL A 269 5.52 -13.73 14.13
CA VAL A 269 4.34 -13.44 14.97
C VAL A 269 3.17 -14.24 14.42
N SER A 270 3.05 -15.49 14.89
CA SER A 270 1.82 -16.27 14.77
C SER A 270 0.65 -15.38 15.15
N ALA A 271 -0.28 -15.16 14.22
CA ALA A 271 -1.50 -14.43 14.51
C ALA A 271 -2.27 -15.25 15.55
N ALA A 272 -2.24 -14.82 16.81
CA ALA A 272 -3.13 -15.35 17.83
C ALA A 272 -4.58 -15.37 17.28
N PRO A 273 -5.43 -16.33 17.70
CA PRO A 273 -6.84 -16.33 17.32
C PRO A 273 -7.45 -14.99 17.72
N ARG A 274 -8.07 -14.30 16.76
CA ARG A 274 -8.53 -12.91 16.92
C ARG A 274 -10.02 -12.81 16.62
N GLU A 275 -10.64 -11.82 17.24
CA GLU A 275 -12.05 -11.50 17.00
C GLU A 275 -12.32 -11.28 15.50
N PRO A 276 -13.49 -11.76 15.00
CA PRO A 276 -13.91 -11.48 13.65
C PRO A 276 -13.89 -9.97 13.38
N ARG A 277 -13.29 -9.60 12.25
CA ARG A 277 -13.17 -8.20 11.82
C ARG A 277 -14.56 -7.66 11.41
N PRO A 278 -14.93 -6.43 11.80
CA PRO A 278 -16.17 -5.80 11.36
C PRO A 278 -16.26 -5.61 9.83
N ASP A 279 -17.48 -5.68 9.28
CA ASP A 279 -17.73 -5.62 7.84
C ASP A 279 -17.31 -4.31 7.17
N VAL A 280 -17.27 -3.20 7.92
CA VAL A 280 -16.80 -1.90 7.41
C VAL A 280 -15.38 -1.95 6.84
N PHE A 281 -14.56 -2.90 7.28
CA PHE A 281 -13.20 -3.10 6.75
C PHE A 281 -13.17 -3.91 5.45
N ASN A 282 -14.25 -4.58 5.07
CA ASN A 282 -14.34 -5.33 3.80
C ASN A 282 -14.55 -4.39 2.60
N ASN A 283 -15.08 -3.18 2.84
CA ASN A 283 -15.26 -2.09 1.88
C ASN A 283 -14.81 -0.78 2.52
N PHE A 284 -13.55 -0.74 2.96
CA PHE A 284 -13.01 0.30 3.84
C PHE A 284 -13.17 1.72 3.26
N TRP A 285 -13.16 1.84 1.93
CA TRP A 285 -13.20 3.11 1.22
C TRP A 285 -14.60 3.54 0.77
N ALA A 286 -15.65 2.72 0.99
CA ALA A 286 -16.99 3.00 0.47
C ALA A 286 -17.61 4.31 1.00
N LYS A 287 -17.11 4.81 2.13
CA LYS A 287 -17.52 6.10 2.73
C LYS A 287 -17.25 7.31 1.82
N ASP A 288 -16.26 7.22 0.93
CA ASP A 288 -15.81 8.37 0.11
C ASP A 288 -16.58 8.49 -1.22
N GLU A 289 -17.51 7.56 -1.49
CA GLU A 289 -18.43 7.63 -2.62
C GLU A 289 -19.73 8.40 -2.31
N GLN A 290 -19.93 8.81 -1.05
CA GLN A 290 -21.08 9.63 -0.69
C GLN A 290 -20.83 11.11 -1.08
N PRO A 291 -21.81 11.78 -1.74
CA PRO A 291 -21.66 13.13 -2.29
C PRO A 291 -21.27 14.18 -1.23
#